data_AF-A0AA37MCS6-F1
#
_entry.id   AF-A0AA37MCS6-F1
#
_cell.length_a   1.000
_cell.length_b   1.000
_cell.length_c   1.000
_cell.angle_alpha   90.00
_cell.angle_beta   90.00
_cell.angle_gamma   90.00
#
_symmetry.space_group_name_H-M   'P 1'
#
loop_
_entity.id
_entity.type
_entity.pdbx_description
1 polymer ?
#
loop_
_entity_poly.entity_id
_entity_poly.type
_entity_poly.pdbx_seq_one_letter_code
_entity_poly.pdbx_strand_id
1 'polypeptide(L)'
;MASGTQSATQSGTHLERPSSLSGLTEAEAKEFHAIFLTSFIVFTAIAVVAHILVWLWRPWLPGPQGYASLEGAGETVRALITLVG
;
A
#
# COMPACT_ATOMS: atom_id res chain seq x y z
N MET A 1 15.59 -68.47 21.91
CA MET A 1 14.57 -68.62 20.84
C MET A 1 13.40 -67.74 21.28
N ALA A 2 13.40 -66.47 20.85
CA ALA A 2 12.64 -65.96 19.68
C ALA A 2 11.12 -66.13 19.91
N SER A 3 10.23 -65.15 19.90
CA SER A 3 10.17 -63.76 19.41
C SER A 3 9.25 -63.01 20.40
N GLY A 4 9.44 -61.73 20.73
CA GLY A 4 9.15 -60.62 19.83
C GLY A 4 7.64 -60.44 19.70
N THR A 5 7.07 -59.40 20.33
CA THR A 5 6.18 -58.40 19.69
C THR A 5 5.59 -57.42 20.72
N GLN A 6 6.08 -56.18 20.64
CA GLN A 6 5.27 -54.96 20.53
C GLN A 6 4.30 -54.60 21.66
N SER A 7 4.62 -53.52 22.39
CA SER A 7 3.63 -52.48 22.72
C SER A 7 4.36 -51.15 22.82
N ALA A 8 4.76 -50.63 21.65
CA ALA A 8 5.12 -49.24 21.47
C ALA A 8 3.85 -48.39 21.62
N THR A 9 3.60 -47.89 22.82
CA THR A 9 2.59 -46.86 23.09
C THR A 9 3.03 -46.23 24.39
N GLN A 10 3.72 -45.09 24.41
CA GLN A 10 3.05 -43.81 24.28
C GLN A 10 4.13 -42.71 24.35
N SER A 11 4.69 -42.35 23.20
CA SER A 11 5.40 -41.08 23.04
C SER A 11 4.84 -40.42 21.78
N GLY A 12 3.54 -40.14 21.83
CA GLY A 12 2.94 -39.21 20.90
C GLY A 12 3.31 -37.82 21.40
N THR A 13 4.35 -37.23 20.82
CA THR A 13 4.45 -35.79 20.74
C THR A 13 3.15 -35.33 20.10
N HIS A 14 2.23 -34.81 20.91
CA HIS A 14 1.08 -34.07 20.43
C HIS A 14 1.67 -32.99 19.54
N LEU A 15 1.56 -33.17 18.23
CA LEU A 15 1.93 -32.17 17.24
C LEU A 15 1.11 -30.94 17.61
N GLU A 16 1.73 -30.02 18.37
CA GLU A 16 1.28 -28.66 18.49
C GLU A 16 1.20 -28.16 17.05
N ARG A 17 0.03 -28.30 16.42
CA ARG A 17 -0.30 -27.50 15.26
C ARG A 17 -0.13 -26.08 15.75
N PRO A 18 0.80 -25.29 15.19
CA PRO A 18 0.92 -23.89 15.55
C PRO A 18 -0.38 -23.22 15.08
N SER A 19 -1.39 -23.22 15.95
CA SER A 19 -2.60 -22.48 15.75
C SER A 19 -2.19 -21.02 15.86
N SER A 20 -2.18 -20.33 14.74
CA SER A 20 -1.95 -18.89 14.69
C SER A 20 -2.89 -18.19 15.70
N LEU A 21 -2.45 -17.11 16.32
CA LEU A 21 -3.22 -16.36 17.33
C LEU A 21 -4.62 -15.90 16.85
N SER A 22 -4.86 -15.96 15.53
CA SER A 22 -6.14 -15.63 14.88
C SER A 22 -7.08 -16.84 14.69
N GLY A 23 -6.64 -18.07 14.97
CA GLY A 23 -7.47 -19.28 14.84
C GLY A 23 -7.70 -19.77 13.40
N LEU A 24 -7.08 -19.15 12.40
CA LEU A 24 -7.13 -19.59 11.00
C LEU A 24 -5.89 -20.38 10.60
N THR A 25 -6.09 -21.31 9.67
CA THR A 25 -4.97 -22.00 9.00
C THR A 25 -4.16 -20.99 8.19
N GLU A 26 -2.85 -21.22 8.03
CA GLU A 26 -1.98 -20.31 7.24
C GLU A 26 -2.50 -20.10 5.80
N ALA A 27 -3.16 -21.12 5.25
CA ALA A 27 -3.77 -21.08 3.93
C ALA A 27 -4.91 -20.06 3.84
N GLU A 28 -5.85 -20.08 4.80
CA GLU A 28 -6.98 -19.16 4.81
C GLU A 28 -6.52 -17.72 5.08
N ALA A 29 -5.60 -17.52 6.02
CA ALA A 29 -5.05 -16.19 6.30
C ALA A 29 -4.42 -15.54 5.04
N LYS A 30 -3.79 -16.35 4.19
CA LYS A 30 -3.19 -15.90 2.93
C LYS A 30 -4.23 -15.55 1.86
N GLU A 31 -5.35 -16.27 1.83
CA GLU A 31 -6.46 -16.00 0.90
C GLU A 31 -7.16 -14.68 1.22
N PHE A 32 -7.47 -14.42 2.50
CA PHE A 32 -8.00 -13.12 2.94
C PHE A 32 -7.02 -11.98 2.65
N HIS A 33 -5.74 -12.20 2.93
CA HIS A 33 -4.69 -11.21 2.70
C HIS A 33 -4.54 -10.87 1.20
N ALA A 34 -4.66 -11.87 0.32
CA ALA A 34 -4.58 -11.66 -1.12
C ALA A 34 -5.73 -10.79 -1.65
N ILE A 35 -6.96 -11.03 -1.20
CA ILE A 35 -8.14 -10.25 -1.62
C ILE A 35 -8.06 -8.82 -1.07
N PHE A 36 -7.65 -8.67 0.20
CA PHE A 36 -7.42 -7.38 0.82
C PHE A 36 -6.39 -6.55 0.05
N LEU A 37 -5.22 -7.12 -0.24
CA LEU A 37 -4.18 -6.42 -1.00
C LEU A 37 -4.61 -6.06 -2.42
N THR A 38 -5.33 -6.95 -3.09
CA THR A 38 -5.84 -6.69 -4.44
C THR A 38 -6.74 -5.44 -4.46
N SER A 39 -7.72 -5.37 -3.55
CA SER A 39 -8.60 -4.20 -3.45
C SER A 39 -7.88 -2.93 -2.98
N PHE A 40 -6.96 -3.06 -2.02
CA PHE A 40 -6.15 -1.96 -1.51
C PHE A 40 -5.26 -1.34 -2.60
N ILE A 41 -4.65 -2.16 -3.45
CA ILE A 41 -3.81 -1.69 -4.57
C ILE A 41 -4.67 -0.94 -5.60
N VAL A 42 -5.83 -1.48 -5.98
CA VAL A 42 -6.74 -0.81 -6.93
C VAL A 42 -7.22 0.54 -6.38
N PHE A 43 -7.65 0.59 -5.12
CA PHE A 43 -8.04 1.84 -4.46
C PHE A 43 -6.88 2.85 -4.42
N THR A 44 -5.69 2.39 -4.04
CA THR A 44 -4.49 3.25 -3.94
C THR A 44 -4.11 3.81 -5.31
N ALA A 45 -4.18 3.01 -6.38
CA ALA A 45 -3.92 3.47 -7.73
C ALA A 45 -4.86 4.61 -8.15
N ILE A 46 -6.17 4.46 -7.87
CA ILE A 46 -7.17 5.50 -8.13
C ILE A 46 -6.87 6.75 -7.28
N ALA A 47 -6.56 6.58 -5.99
CA ALA A 47 -6.24 7.68 -5.10
C ALA A 47 -5.01 8.46 -5.57
N VAL A 48 -3.94 7.80 -6.01
CA VAL A 48 -2.73 8.46 -6.53
C VAL A 48 -3.07 9.32 -7.75
N VAL A 49 -3.84 8.80 -8.70
CA VAL A 49 -4.26 9.57 -9.89
C VAL A 49 -5.06 10.80 -9.47
N ALA A 50 -6.06 10.64 -8.59
CA ALA A 50 -6.86 11.76 -8.10
C ALA A 50 -6.00 12.83 -7.40
N HIS A 51 -5.03 12.42 -6.58
CA HIS A 51 -4.14 13.36 -5.89
C HIS A 51 -3.21 14.09 -6.86
N ILE A 52 -2.74 13.44 -7.92
CA ILE A 52 -1.96 14.11 -8.98
C ILE A 52 -2.82 15.18 -9.68
N LEU A 53 -4.08 14.86 -10.01
CA LEU A 53 -4.99 15.83 -10.63
C LEU A 53 -5.24 17.03 -9.72
N VAL A 54 -5.47 16.80 -8.43
CA VAL A 54 -5.63 17.89 -7.45
C VAL A 54 -4.33 18.67 -7.28
N TRP A 55 -3.18 18.00 -7.31
CA TRP A 55 -1.86 18.66 -7.23
C TRP A 55 -1.63 19.59 -8.42
N LEU A 56 -2.05 19.20 -9.62
CA LEU A 56 -1.97 20.04 -10.81
C LEU A 56 -2.92 21.25 -10.72
N TRP A 57 -4.09 21.09 -10.11
CA TRP A 57 -5.06 22.18 -9.96
C TRP A 57 -4.68 23.19 -8.86
N ARG A 58 -4.16 22.72 -7.72
CA ARG A 58 -3.75 23.58 -6.60
C ARG A 58 -2.54 22.96 -5.87
N PRO A 59 -1.31 23.21 -6.36
CA PRO A 59 -0.11 22.61 -5.80
C PRO A 59 0.10 23.14 -4.38
N TRP A 60 0.10 22.25 -3.39
CA TRP A 60 0.21 22.61 -1.98
C TRP A 60 1.66 22.65 -1.48
N LEU A 61 2.61 22.11 -2.25
CA LEU A 61 4.06 22.13 -1.99
C LEU A 61 4.79 22.65 -3.23
N PRO A 62 5.02 23.97 -3.35
CA PRO A 62 5.96 24.51 -4.33
C PRO A 62 7.36 23.94 -4.03
N GLY A 63 8.05 23.40 -5.04
CA GLY A 63 9.46 23.03 -4.89
C GLY A 63 10.35 24.22 -4.52
N PRO A 64 11.68 24.03 -4.41
CA PRO A 64 12.62 25.12 -4.12
C PRO A 64 12.56 26.31 -5.11
N GLN A 65 12.01 26.09 -6.31
CA GLN A 65 11.66 27.12 -7.30
C GLN A 65 10.15 27.19 -7.63
N GLY A 66 9.28 26.57 -6.82
CA GLY A 66 7.90 26.22 -7.16
C GLY A 66 6.88 27.36 -7.22
N TYR A 67 7.30 28.62 -7.09
CA TYR A 67 6.51 29.80 -7.47
C TYR A 67 7.19 30.68 -8.52
N ALA A 68 8.43 30.39 -8.92
CA ALA A 68 9.18 31.25 -9.84
C ALA A 68 8.59 31.27 -11.28
N SER A 69 7.93 30.18 -11.71
CA SER A 69 7.28 30.13 -13.02
C SER A 69 5.94 30.86 -13.06
N LEU A 70 5.23 30.96 -11.92
CA LEU A 70 3.92 31.59 -11.84
C LEU A 70 4.01 33.10 -11.57
N GLU A 71 5.00 33.54 -10.78
CA GLU A 71 5.29 34.97 -10.60
C GLU A 71 5.81 35.60 -11.89
N GLY A 72 6.79 34.98 -12.55
CA GLY A 72 7.35 35.53 -13.80
C GLY A 72 6.33 35.64 -14.94
N ALA A 73 5.40 34.69 -15.04
CA ALA A 73 4.29 34.74 -16.00
C ALA A 73 3.25 35.82 -15.64
N GLY A 74 2.95 35.99 -14.34
CA GLY A 74 2.05 37.04 -13.87
C GLY A 74 2.60 38.45 -14.10
N GLU A 75 3.90 38.65 -13.90
CA GLU A 75 4.58 39.93 -14.11
C GLU A 75 4.71 40.28 -15.59
N THR A 76 5.03 39.33 -16.45
CA THR A 76 5.06 39.56 -17.91
C THR A 76 3.67 39.88 -18.45
N VAL A 77 2.62 39.17 -18.02
CA VAL A 77 1.24 39.49 -18.43
C VAL A 77 0.82 40.87 -17.93
N ARG A 78 1.16 41.24 -16.68
CA ARG A 78 0.89 42.58 -16.15
C ARG A 78 1.64 43.66 -16.91
N ALA A 79 2.93 43.45 -17.21
CA ALA A 79 3.75 44.38 -17.97
C ALA A 79 3.20 44.61 -19.39
N LEU A 80 2.72 43.55 -20.04
CA LEU A 80 2.07 43.63 -21.35
C LEU A 80 0.75 44.38 -21.30
N ILE A 81 -0.07 44.15 -20.25
CA ILE A 81 -1.32 44.88 -20.04
C ILE A 81 -1.07 46.38 -19.82
N THR A 82 -0.06 46.74 -19.03
CA THR A 82 0.31 48.15 -18.79
C THR A 82 1.01 48.83 -19.96
N LEU A 83 1.51 48.06 -20.93
CA LEU A 83 2.15 48.59 -22.14
C LEU A 83 1.12 48.83 -23.27
N VAL A 84 0.02 48.08 -23.26
CA VAL A 84 -1.05 48.15 -24.27
C VAL A 84 -2.19 49.10 -23.84
N GLY A 85 -2.36 49.37 -22.55
CA GLY A 85 -3.26 50.39 -22.00
C GLY A 85 -2.55 51.69 -21.68
#